data_AF-A0A2H3IPR5-F1
#
_entry.id   AF-A0A2H3IPR5-F1
#
_cell.length_a   1.000
_cell.length_b   1.000
_cell.length_c   1.000
_cell.angle_alpha   90.00
_cell.angle_beta   90.00
_cell.angle_gamma   90.00
#
_symmetry.space_group_name_H-M   'P 1'
#
loop_
_entity.id
_entity.type
_entity.pdbx_description
1 polymer ?
#
loop_
_entity_poly.entity_id
_entity_poly.type
_entity_poly.pdbx_seq_one_letter_code
_entity_poly.pdbx_strand_id
1 'polypeptide(L)'
;MLEFMDYVQLAFAEATRWNQDNSYSALTATAECTSKHPQDAEYILILILALLDFHVPERLQVHLSSLSTPHFATSYTLGTVGLIDGSVSYLFSTVPLNNTPSQSGLIPLRRLVRGYKQIEAPVSPIRNWGWDAIPSHSSLVNIDAPETSDDVVRKATLLHATLHLPPPSTLNALFLRRISPTTQITAALVSTQAPPLVKSAPSAALLAQISHDTGTFSNEYLFSTDNALFGWRGLWNIGLEPTPGKASTDRVSLLSAGAEAYYSPISSLVGLSTGLKFTTLPAAARTPSSSSSSPGSTPNPISSFPYTLTLTLTPLTGSLSTTYSARASPNLAFSSRFGFNVYSWESEMVAGCEIWRKSPRTESVEVDDGLEWARRKMGIVKDLAAEKISSLSSSNSSQAVEEDEGDSVIKIRVDQSWNVRLLWEGRVKSLLVTAGVSLGPGSFTALSGSPSSPTSSSAPVTAAGTGSSQSSGGGAPTSRPSYWQGVGVSILYSS
;
A
#
# COMPACT_ATOMS: atom_id res chain seq x y z
N MET A 1 6.82 5.03 -1.11
CA MET A 1 6.50 4.99 0.32
C MET A 1 5.04 5.43 0.52
N LEU A 2 4.37 5.09 1.62
CA LEU A 2 3.03 5.58 1.94
C LEU A 2 3.06 7.07 2.32
N GLU A 3 1.99 7.80 1.98
CA GLU A 3 1.74 9.16 2.45
C GLU A 3 1.01 9.16 3.80
N PHE A 4 1.04 10.30 4.50
CA PHE A 4 0.37 10.48 5.79
C PHE A 4 -1.14 10.17 5.73
N MET A 5 -1.82 10.57 4.65
CA MET A 5 -3.23 10.27 4.39
C MET A 5 -3.50 8.76 4.40
N ASP A 6 -2.74 8.00 3.60
CA ASP A 6 -2.88 6.55 3.48
C ASP A 6 -2.56 5.87 4.81
N TYR A 7 -1.46 6.26 5.46
CA TYR A 7 -1.05 5.75 6.77
C TYR A 7 -2.15 5.92 7.83
N VAL A 8 -2.84 7.06 7.85
CA VAL A 8 -3.90 7.41 8.82
C VAL A 8 -5.20 6.63 8.59
N GLN A 9 -5.70 6.58 7.35
CA GLN A 9 -6.94 5.85 7.02
C GLN A 9 -6.84 4.38 7.44
N LEU A 10 -5.65 3.85 7.22
CA LEU A 10 -5.28 2.49 7.48
C LEU A 10 -5.06 2.24 8.98
N ALA A 11 -4.35 3.13 9.71
CA ALA A 11 -4.24 3.06 11.16
C ALA A 11 -5.61 2.99 11.86
N PHE A 12 -6.59 3.73 11.31
CA PHE A 12 -7.99 3.65 11.76
C PHE A 12 -8.67 2.31 11.40
N ALA A 13 -8.41 1.75 10.21
CA ALA A 13 -8.99 0.48 9.77
C ALA A 13 -8.41 -0.73 10.53
N GLU A 14 -7.11 -0.68 10.86
CA GLU A 14 -6.41 -1.58 11.79
C GLU A 14 -7.07 -1.51 13.19
N ALA A 15 -7.16 -0.31 13.77
CA ALA A 15 -7.75 -0.09 15.09
C ALA A 15 -9.25 -0.44 15.17
N THR A 16 -9.96 -0.48 14.03
CA THR A 16 -11.35 -0.96 13.94
C THR A 16 -11.49 -2.42 13.52
N ARG A 17 -10.39 -3.11 13.16
CA ARG A 17 -10.38 -4.48 12.64
C ARG A 17 -11.36 -4.68 11.46
N TRP A 18 -11.20 -3.89 10.41
CA TRP A 18 -11.91 -4.10 9.14
C TRP A 18 -11.09 -4.98 8.20
N ASN A 19 -11.70 -6.00 7.55
CA ASN A 19 -11.01 -6.86 6.59
C ASN A 19 -10.82 -6.13 5.24
N GLN A 20 -9.95 -5.13 5.15
CA GLN A 20 -9.78 -4.35 3.91
C GLN A 20 -9.24 -5.23 2.75
N ASP A 21 -8.52 -6.31 3.04
CA ASP A 21 -8.10 -7.33 2.06
C ASP A 21 -9.27 -8.07 1.41
N ASN A 22 -10.42 -8.11 2.10
CA ASN A 22 -11.67 -8.65 1.60
C ASN A 22 -12.44 -7.60 0.78
N SER A 23 -11.76 -6.99 -0.19
CA SER A 23 -12.33 -6.04 -1.15
C SER A 23 -11.98 -6.49 -2.57
N TYR A 24 -12.87 -6.28 -3.53
CA TYR A 24 -12.54 -6.45 -4.94
C TYR A 24 -11.44 -5.47 -5.40
N SER A 25 -11.36 -4.28 -4.80
CA SER A 25 -10.24 -3.35 -5.03
C SER A 25 -8.89 -3.91 -4.53
N ALA A 26 -8.93 -4.85 -3.58
CA ALA A 26 -7.80 -5.62 -3.09
C ALA A 26 -7.66 -7.00 -3.77
N LEU A 27 -8.38 -7.28 -4.87
CA LEU A 27 -8.17 -8.51 -5.66
C LEU A 27 -6.80 -8.48 -6.35
N THR A 28 -6.44 -7.32 -6.93
CA THR A 28 -5.08 -7.03 -7.43
C THR A 28 -4.21 -6.34 -6.36
N ALA A 29 -4.41 -6.71 -5.09
CA ALA A 29 -3.48 -6.44 -4.01
C ALA A 29 -2.98 -7.77 -3.40
N THR A 30 -1.67 -7.89 -3.25
CA THR A 30 -1.08 -8.92 -2.39
C THR A 30 -1.24 -8.45 -0.96
N ALA A 31 -2.19 -9.06 -0.25
CA ALA A 31 -2.71 -8.59 1.05
C ALA A 31 -1.67 -8.37 2.14
N GLU A 32 -2.07 -7.60 3.14
CA GLU A 32 -1.18 -6.90 4.05
C GLU A 32 -1.44 -7.40 5.49
N CYS A 33 -0.45 -8.11 6.05
CA CYS A 33 -0.68 -9.04 7.18
C CYS A 33 -0.76 -8.34 8.54
N THR A 34 -1.91 -8.47 9.21
CA THR A 34 -2.05 -8.26 10.66
C THR A 34 -1.27 -9.35 11.43
N SER A 35 -0.63 -9.01 12.55
CA SER A 35 0.04 -9.99 13.40
C SER A 35 -0.90 -10.61 14.43
N LYS A 36 -0.50 -11.75 15.02
CA LYS A 36 -1.33 -12.57 15.91
C LYS A 36 -1.30 -12.16 17.38
N HIS A 37 -0.90 -10.92 17.67
CA HIS A 37 -0.94 -10.29 19.01
C HIS A 37 -1.46 -8.85 18.93
N PRO A 38 -2.21 -8.34 19.93
CA PRO A 38 -2.89 -7.03 19.84
C PRO A 38 -1.97 -5.79 19.89
N GLN A 39 -0.65 -5.95 19.80
CA GLN A 39 0.34 -4.87 19.90
C GLN A 39 1.12 -4.66 18.59
N ASP A 40 1.18 -5.66 17.71
CA ASP A 40 1.92 -5.61 16.46
C ASP A 40 0.96 -5.50 15.27
N ALA A 41 0.98 -4.34 14.63
CA ALA A 41 0.18 -4.03 13.46
C ALA A 41 0.54 -4.93 12.26
N GLU A 42 -0.31 -4.96 11.22
CA GLU A 42 -0.01 -4.10 10.07
C GLU A 42 -0.94 -4.21 8.82
N TYR A 43 -1.63 -3.10 8.52
CA TYR A 43 -1.78 -2.48 7.17
C TYR A 43 -2.72 -3.13 6.14
N ILE A 44 -3.34 -2.29 5.27
CA ILE A 44 -3.90 -2.58 3.92
C ILE A 44 -4.01 -1.25 3.10
N LEU A 45 -3.41 -1.15 1.89
CA LEU A 45 -4.11 -0.98 0.57
C LEU A 45 -3.16 -0.80 -0.64
N ILE A 46 -3.53 -1.40 -1.79
CA ILE A 46 -2.95 -1.28 -3.16
C ILE A 46 -1.57 -1.99 -3.36
N LEU A 47 -1.55 -3.32 -3.53
CA LEU A 47 -0.32 -4.14 -3.41
C LEU A 47 -0.03 -5.24 -4.48
N ILE A 48 -0.42 -5.09 -5.74
CA ILE A 48 0.34 -5.73 -6.86
C ILE A 48 1.14 -4.65 -7.58
N LEU A 49 0.48 -3.51 -7.82
CA LEU A 49 1.09 -2.23 -8.20
C LEU A 49 2.28 -1.83 -7.31
N ALA A 50 2.37 -2.32 -6.06
CA ALA A 50 3.47 -1.99 -5.15
C ALA A 50 4.84 -2.58 -5.52
N LEU A 51 4.87 -3.78 -6.12
CA LEU A 51 6.09 -4.51 -6.45
C LEU A 51 6.44 -4.36 -7.93
N LEU A 52 5.42 -4.30 -8.81
CA LEU A 52 5.61 -4.07 -10.24
C LEU A 52 5.57 -2.58 -10.61
N ASP A 53 4.60 -1.81 -10.11
CA ASP A 53 4.24 -0.48 -10.64
C ASP A 53 4.55 0.65 -9.65
N PHE A 54 5.67 0.53 -8.94
CA PHE A 54 6.14 1.57 -8.03
C PHE A 54 6.52 2.86 -8.77
N HIS A 55 6.16 4.00 -8.17
CA HIS A 55 6.55 5.31 -8.67
C HIS A 55 8.02 5.59 -8.36
N VAL A 56 8.82 5.84 -9.40
CA VAL A 56 10.21 6.32 -9.27
C VAL A 56 10.18 7.84 -9.16
N PRO A 57 10.74 8.47 -8.11
CA PRO A 57 10.90 9.92 -8.09
C PRO A 57 11.82 10.38 -9.23
N GLU A 58 11.39 11.35 -10.03
CA GLU A 58 12.16 11.89 -11.16
C GLU A 58 13.14 13.00 -10.76
N ARG A 59 13.01 13.55 -9.55
CA ARG A 59 13.70 14.77 -9.08
C ARG A 59 14.02 14.67 -7.58
N LEU A 60 14.75 15.64 -7.05
CA LEU A 60 14.88 15.82 -5.61
C LEU A 60 13.60 16.48 -5.05
N GLN A 61 13.00 15.86 -4.04
CA GLN A 61 11.86 16.34 -3.28
C GLN A 61 12.12 16.14 -1.78
N VAL A 62 11.70 17.10 -0.94
CA VAL A 62 11.77 16.97 0.52
C VAL A 62 10.40 17.26 1.12
N HIS A 63 9.85 16.28 1.83
CA HIS A 63 8.55 16.34 2.51
C HIS A 63 8.80 16.51 4.02
N LEU A 64 8.32 17.60 4.60
CA LEU A 64 8.45 17.94 6.01
C LEU A 64 7.05 18.04 6.63
N SER A 65 6.65 17.04 7.41
CA SER A 65 5.39 17.06 8.16
C SER A 65 5.61 17.28 9.66
N SER A 66 4.71 18.00 10.30
CA SER A 66 4.76 18.28 11.75
C SER A 66 3.37 18.35 12.35
N LEU A 67 3.13 17.58 13.41
CA LEU A 67 1.88 17.57 14.14
C LEU A 67 1.84 18.74 15.13
N SER A 68 1.10 19.80 14.79
CA SER A 68 1.04 21.03 15.59
C SER A 68 0.06 20.93 16.76
N THR A 69 -0.99 20.10 16.63
CA THR A 69 -1.85 19.62 17.73
C THR A 69 -2.29 18.19 17.43
N PRO A 70 -2.80 17.40 18.40
CA PRO A 70 -3.33 16.05 18.16
C PRO A 70 -4.40 15.93 17.06
N HIS A 71 -5.01 17.05 16.64
CA HIS A 71 -6.03 17.10 15.59
C HIS A 71 -5.63 17.95 14.37
N PHE A 72 -4.38 18.44 14.31
CA PHE A 72 -3.95 19.39 13.27
C PHE A 72 -2.47 19.19 12.94
N ALA A 73 -2.18 18.85 11.69
CA ALA A 73 -0.83 18.71 11.17
C ALA A 73 -0.59 19.69 10.01
N THR A 74 0.67 20.06 9.83
CA THR A 74 1.15 20.83 8.69
C THR A 74 2.16 20.00 7.90
N SER A 75 2.19 20.19 6.60
CA SER A 75 3.11 19.51 5.69
C SER A 75 3.63 20.51 4.67
N TYR A 76 4.91 20.40 4.31
CA TYR A 76 5.58 21.22 3.31
C TYR A 76 6.35 20.32 2.36
N THR A 77 6.19 20.52 1.06
CA THR A 77 6.91 19.77 0.03
C THR A 77 7.78 20.73 -0.79
N LEU A 78 9.09 20.44 -0.76
CA LEU A 78 10.15 21.26 -1.32
C LEU A 78 10.73 20.53 -2.53
N GLY A 79 10.29 20.91 -3.73
CA GLY A 79 10.82 20.38 -4.98
C GLY A 79 11.90 21.26 -5.61
N THR A 80 12.72 20.70 -6.50
CA THR A 80 13.69 21.49 -7.29
C THR A 80 13.05 22.44 -8.31
N VAL A 81 11.74 22.31 -8.58
CA VAL A 81 11.04 23.10 -9.60
C VAL A 81 10.16 24.18 -8.95
N GLY A 82 10.83 25.20 -8.41
CA GLY A 82 10.36 26.59 -8.35
C GLY A 82 9.21 26.95 -7.40
N LEU A 83 8.47 25.99 -6.85
CA LEU A 83 7.38 26.23 -5.91
C LEU A 83 7.59 25.44 -4.61
N ILE A 84 7.19 26.07 -3.50
CA ILE A 84 7.05 25.43 -2.19
C ILE A 84 5.56 25.16 -2.03
N ASP A 85 5.15 23.91 -2.18
CA ASP A 85 3.78 23.53 -1.90
C ASP A 85 3.67 23.23 -0.39
N GLY A 86 2.54 23.61 0.20
CA GLY A 86 2.24 23.39 1.60
C GLY A 86 0.83 22.83 1.73
N SER A 87 0.60 22.01 2.75
CA SER A 87 -0.74 21.58 3.08
C SER A 87 -0.99 21.57 4.57
N VAL A 88 -2.24 21.87 4.92
CA VAL A 88 -2.74 21.93 6.28
C VAL A 88 -3.81 20.86 6.41
N SER A 89 -3.58 19.88 7.28
CA SER A 89 -4.51 18.77 7.50
C SER A 89 -5.12 18.80 8.91
N TYR A 90 -6.44 18.66 8.95
CA TYR A 90 -7.21 18.43 10.16
C TYR A 90 -7.55 16.94 10.29
N LEU A 91 -7.39 16.39 11.49
CA LEU A 91 -7.60 14.98 11.81
C LEU A 91 -8.48 14.83 13.05
N PHE A 92 -9.63 14.17 12.91
CA PHE A 92 -10.46 13.76 14.03
C PHE A 92 -10.84 12.28 13.91
N SER A 93 -10.45 11.49 14.91
CA SER A 93 -10.84 10.09 15.06
C SER A 93 -11.56 9.90 16.38
N THR A 94 -12.64 9.12 16.41
CA THR A 94 -13.26 8.68 17.68
C THR A 94 -12.59 7.44 18.27
N VAL A 95 -11.71 6.78 17.51
CA VAL A 95 -10.91 5.64 17.96
C VAL A 95 -9.50 6.15 18.31
N PRO A 96 -8.97 5.90 19.51
CA PRO A 96 -7.66 6.40 19.91
C PRO A 96 -6.54 5.69 19.14
N LEU A 97 -5.80 6.45 18.32
CA LEU A 97 -4.69 5.93 17.50
C LEU A 97 -3.36 5.85 18.29
N ASN A 98 -3.44 5.49 19.58
CA ASN A 98 -2.30 5.57 20.52
C ASN A 98 -1.15 4.62 20.15
N ASN A 99 -1.43 3.54 19.43
CA ASN A 99 -0.45 2.54 19.02
C ASN A 99 0.25 2.88 17.69
N THR A 100 -0.01 4.05 17.09
CA THR A 100 0.54 4.42 15.77
C THR A 100 1.39 5.70 15.88
N PRO A 101 2.74 5.60 15.86
CA PRO A 101 3.60 6.76 16.11
C PRO A 101 3.58 7.76 14.94
N SER A 102 3.47 9.07 15.24
CA SER A 102 3.57 10.15 14.25
C SER A 102 5.00 10.37 13.73
N GLN A 103 5.99 10.03 14.55
CA GLN A 103 7.37 10.37 14.31
C GLN A 103 8.02 9.40 13.31
N SER A 104 8.58 9.96 12.24
CA SER A 104 9.31 9.26 11.16
C SER A 104 10.48 8.38 11.62
N GLY A 105 11.00 8.57 12.84
CA GLY A 105 12.01 7.71 13.46
C GLY A 105 11.47 6.46 14.15
N LEU A 106 10.17 6.38 14.46
CA LEU A 106 9.55 5.30 15.25
C LEU A 106 8.60 4.40 14.44
N ILE A 107 8.19 4.80 13.24
CA ILE A 107 7.36 3.99 12.35
C ILE A 107 8.21 2.85 11.74
N PRO A 108 7.87 1.55 11.86
CA PRO A 108 8.60 0.48 11.18
C PRO A 108 8.68 0.71 9.67
N LEU A 109 9.80 0.37 9.00
CA LEU A 109 9.87 0.59 7.55
C LEU A 109 8.89 -0.32 6.78
N ARG A 110 8.61 -1.52 7.31
CA ARG A 110 7.57 -2.43 6.83
C ARG A 110 6.17 -1.79 6.87
N ARG A 111 5.90 -0.99 7.91
CA ARG A 111 4.68 -0.19 8.14
C ARG A 111 4.50 0.99 7.16
N LEU A 112 5.42 1.19 6.22
CA LEU A 112 5.44 2.40 5.37
C LEU A 112 5.86 2.14 3.91
N VAL A 113 6.51 1.01 3.65
CA VAL A 113 6.83 0.50 2.31
C VAL A 113 5.75 -0.49 1.89
N ARG A 114 4.89 -0.07 0.96
CA ARG A 114 4.03 -0.99 0.18
C ARG A 114 4.88 -2.11 -0.45
N GLY A 115 4.59 -3.39 -0.22
CA GLY A 115 5.37 -4.53 -0.73
C GLY A 115 4.57 -5.84 -0.79
N TYR A 116 5.22 -6.97 -1.09
CA TYR A 116 4.60 -8.30 -0.99
C TYR A 116 4.45 -8.68 0.49
N LYS A 117 3.23 -9.05 0.87
CA LYS A 117 2.93 -9.60 2.20
C LYS A 117 1.92 -10.75 2.07
N GLN A 118 1.75 -11.56 3.11
CA GLN A 118 0.96 -12.79 3.01
C GLN A 118 -0.49 -12.54 3.42
N ILE A 119 -1.43 -13.05 2.60
CA ILE A 119 -2.88 -12.92 2.82
C ILE A 119 -3.31 -13.73 4.04
N GLU A 120 -3.94 -13.08 5.01
CA GLU A 120 -4.61 -13.71 6.16
C GLU A 120 -6.03 -14.22 5.78
N ALA A 121 -6.59 -15.12 6.58
CA ALA A 121 -7.98 -15.57 6.39
C ALA A 121 -8.95 -14.52 6.97
N PRO A 122 -9.91 -13.99 6.19
CA PRO A 122 -10.76 -12.89 6.62
C PRO A 122 -11.65 -13.29 7.80
N VAL A 123 -11.74 -12.41 8.80
CA VAL A 123 -12.41 -12.67 10.08
C VAL A 123 -13.86 -12.20 10.02
N SER A 124 -14.82 -13.12 10.16
CA SER A 124 -16.23 -12.71 10.16
C SER A 124 -16.56 -11.87 11.41
N PRO A 125 -17.17 -10.67 11.25
CA PRO A 125 -17.32 -9.71 12.34
C PRO A 125 -18.30 -10.20 13.41
N ILE A 126 -17.99 -9.93 14.68
CA ILE A 126 -18.80 -10.37 15.82
C ILE A 126 -20.11 -9.58 15.84
N ARG A 127 -21.25 -10.30 15.89
CA ARG A 127 -22.60 -9.72 15.79
C ARG A 127 -23.17 -9.23 17.13
N ASN A 128 -22.41 -9.26 18.22
CA ASN A 128 -22.87 -8.90 19.58
C ASN A 128 -22.98 -7.37 19.83
N TRP A 129 -23.23 -6.60 18.78
CA TRP A 129 -23.25 -5.15 18.80
C TRP A 129 -24.66 -4.63 19.07
N GLY A 130 -24.97 -4.38 20.34
CA GLY A 130 -25.95 -3.34 20.68
C GLY A 130 -25.56 -2.05 19.94
N TRP A 131 -26.53 -1.33 19.40
CA TRP A 131 -26.41 -0.55 18.15
C TRP A 131 -25.25 0.46 18.01
N ASP A 132 -24.52 0.79 19.06
CA ASP A 132 -23.46 1.79 19.07
C ASP A 132 -22.02 1.23 19.26
N ALA A 133 -21.85 -0.10 19.28
CA ALA A 133 -20.55 -0.83 19.29
C ALA A 133 -19.44 -1.06 18.00
N ILE A 134 -18.43 -0.69 18.95
CA ILE A 134 -16.94 -0.58 19.17
C ILE A 134 -16.54 -1.71 20.15
N PRO A 135 -15.34 -2.32 20.04
CA PRO A 135 -14.81 -3.26 21.02
C PRO A 135 -13.70 -2.57 21.84
N SER A 136 -14.00 -2.11 23.06
CA SER A 136 -12.94 -1.59 23.93
C SER A 136 -12.00 -2.74 24.36
N HIS A 137 -10.75 -2.43 24.67
CA HIS A 137 -9.78 -3.46 25.06
C HIS A 137 -10.06 -4.07 26.46
N SER A 138 -11.00 -3.50 27.24
CA SER A 138 -11.49 -4.06 28.51
C SER A 138 -12.66 -5.04 28.32
N SER A 139 -13.50 -4.86 27.30
CA SER A 139 -14.69 -5.71 27.01
C SER A 139 -14.38 -7.17 26.63
N LEU A 140 -13.11 -7.57 26.58
CA LEU A 140 -12.67 -8.94 26.30
C LEU A 140 -12.06 -9.68 27.51
N VAL A 141 -11.93 -9.00 28.66
CA VAL A 141 -11.25 -9.55 29.85
C VAL A 141 -12.23 -9.86 30.98
N ASN A 142 -13.23 -8.99 31.21
CA ASN A 142 -14.22 -9.19 32.26
C ASN A 142 -15.57 -9.60 31.68
N ILE A 143 -15.91 -10.89 31.81
CA ILE A 143 -17.27 -11.42 31.53
C ILE A 143 -18.14 -11.35 32.80
N ASP A 144 -17.53 -11.37 34.00
CA ASP A 144 -18.22 -11.52 35.29
C ASP A 144 -18.23 -10.25 36.16
N ALA A 145 -17.94 -9.07 35.59
CA ALA A 145 -17.97 -7.78 36.31
C ALA A 145 -19.32 -7.06 36.14
N PRO A 146 -19.92 -6.50 37.21
CA PRO A 146 -21.22 -5.83 37.13
C PRO A 146 -21.15 -4.47 36.40
N GLU A 147 -22.19 -4.18 35.62
CA GLU A 147 -22.31 -2.99 34.77
C GLU A 147 -22.28 -1.69 35.60
N THR A 148 -21.16 -0.96 35.57
CA THR A 148 -20.96 0.27 36.37
C THR A 148 -20.16 1.37 35.65
N SER A 149 -20.53 1.69 34.41
CA SER A 149 -20.24 3.01 33.80
C SER A 149 -21.08 3.26 32.55
N ASP A 150 -21.61 4.47 32.40
CA ASP A 150 -22.26 4.97 31.17
C ASP A 150 -21.21 5.23 30.06
N ASP A 151 -20.53 4.18 29.60
CA ASP A 151 -19.71 4.23 28.39
C ASP A 151 -20.67 4.39 27.19
N VAL A 152 -20.94 5.65 26.81
CA VAL A 152 -21.71 6.02 25.61
C VAL A 152 -20.91 5.58 24.39
N VAL A 153 -21.10 4.31 24.01
CA VAL A 153 -20.31 3.65 22.98
C VAL A 153 -20.43 4.43 21.67
N ARG A 154 -19.30 4.69 21.01
CA ARG A 154 -19.22 5.74 19.99
C ARG A 154 -18.90 5.14 18.63
N LYS A 155 -19.89 5.08 17.74
CA LYS A 155 -19.72 4.58 16.36
C LYS A 155 -18.45 5.15 15.72
N ALA A 156 -17.55 4.26 15.30
CA ALA A 156 -16.21 4.63 14.84
C ALA A 156 -16.27 5.56 13.61
N THR A 157 -15.75 6.78 13.76
CA THR A 157 -15.62 7.77 12.69
C THR A 157 -14.21 8.33 12.59
N LEU A 158 -13.73 8.45 11.36
CA LEU A 158 -12.57 9.25 10.97
C LEU A 158 -13.06 10.41 10.09
N LEU A 159 -12.63 11.62 10.43
CA LEU A 159 -12.74 12.83 9.63
C LEU A 159 -11.32 13.32 9.37
N HIS A 160 -10.95 13.46 8.11
CA HIS A 160 -9.68 14.02 7.69
C HIS A 160 -9.91 15.06 6.59
N ALA A 161 -9.26 16.21 6.65
CA ALA A 161 -9.38 17.24 5.62
C ALA A 161 -8.05 17.96 5.40
N THR A 162 -7.52 17.89 4.18
CA THR A 162 -6.28 18.56 3.77
C THR A 162 -6.59 19.69 2.80
N LEU A 163 -6.16 20.91 3.15
CA LEU A 163 -6.14 22.06 2.25
C LEU A 163 -4.71 22.26 1.72
N HIS A 164 -4.54 22.24 0.40
CA HIS A 164 -3.28 22.55 -0.27
C HIS A 164 -3.20 24.03 -0.68
N LEU A 165 -2.00 24.58 -0.57
CA LEU A 165 -1.58 25.95 -0.86
C LEU A 165 -0.19 25.84 -1.56
N PRO A 166 0.23 26.75 -2.47
CA PRO A 166 -0.38 27.99 -2.93
C PRO A 166 -1.56 27.77 -3.93
N PRO A 167 -2.17 28.84 -4.48
CA PRO A 167 -3.21 28.71 -5.51
C PRO A 167 -2.73 27.99 -6.79
N PRO A 168 -3.54 27.14 -7.44
CA PRO A 168 -4.95 26.84 -7.14
C PRO A 168 -5.12 25.98 -5.89
N SER A 169 -5.86 26.50 -4.90
CA SER A 169 -6.08 25.81 -3.63
C SER A 169 -7.03 24.63 -3.82
N THR A 170 -6.63 23.46 -3.30
CA THR A 170 -7.41 22.22 -3.38
C THR A 170 -7.73 21.69 -1.99
N LEU A 171 -9.00 21.43 -1.74
CA LEU A 171 -9.50 20.86 -0.49
C LEU A 171 -9.88 19.40 -0.72
N ASN A 172 -9.12 18.49 -0.11
CA ASN A 172 -9.37 17.06 -0.12
C ASN A 172 -9.89 16.66 1.26
N ALA A 173 -11.17 16.31 1.39
CA ALA A 173 -11.78 15.84 2.62
C ALA A 173 -12.21 14.37 2.50
N LEU A 174 -12.07 13.62 3.59
CA LEU A 174 -12.47 12.23 3.72
C LEU A 174 -13.22 12.04 5.04
N PHE A 175 -14.46 11.57 4.93
CA PHE A 175 -15.29 11.12 6.04
C PHE A 175 -15.47 9.62 5.93
N LEU A 176 -15.12 8.88 6.98
CA LEU A 176 -15.23 7.43 7.05
C LEU A 176 -15.97 7.09 8.34
N ARG A 177 -17.07 6.33 8.25
CA ARG A 177 -17.91 5.93 9.38
C ARG A 177 -18.32 4.48 9.30
N ARG A 178 -18.04 3.72 10.36
CA ARG A 178 -18.68 2.41 10.59
C ARG A 178 -20.10 2.64 11.12
N ILE A 179 -21.09 2.02 10.47
CA ILE A 179 -22.51 2.13 10.84
C ILE A 179 -22.98 0.87 11.57
N SER A 180 -22.48 -0.31 11.17
CA SER A 180 -22.65 -1.59 11.85
C SER A 180 -21.34 -2.39 11.81
N PRO A 181 -21.19 -3.48 12.58
CA PRO A 181 -20.06 -4.40 12.46
C PRO A 181 -19.78 -4.87 11.03
N THR A 182 -20.80 -4.99 10.16
CA THR A 182 -20.66 -5.36 8.75
C THR A 182 -20.64 -4.18 7.78
N THR A 183 -21.02 -2.95 8.17
CA THR A 183 -21.13 -1.81 7.23
C THR A 183 -20.25 -0.62 7.56
N GLN A 184 -19.55 -0.15 6.54
CA GLN A 184 -18.77 1.08 6.53
C GLN A 184 -19.23 1.98 5.37
N ILE A 185 -19.28 3.29 5.63
CA ILE A 185 -19.44 4.32 4.60
C ILE A 185 -18.16 5.16 4.56
N THR A 186 -17.68 5.43 3.35
CA THR A 186 -16.60 6.37 3.07
C THR A 186 -17.15 7.44 2.11
N ALA A 187 -16.88 8.71 2.36
CA ALA A 187 -17.21 9.82 1.49
C ALA A 187 -15.96 10.70 1.31
N ALA A 188 -15.43 10.73 0.10
CA ALA A 188 -14.29 11.54 -0.29
C ALA A 188 -14.77 12.72 -1.14
N LEU A 189 -14.41 13.94 -0.75
CA LEU A 189 -14.72 15.20 -1.42
C LEU A 189 -13.42 15.85 -1.89
N VAL A 190 -13.34 16.19 -3.17
CA VAL A 190 -12.26 17.01 -3.74
C VAL A 190 -12.88 18.27 -4.30
N SER A 191 -12.46 19.44 -3.81
CA SER A 191 -12.89 20.75 -4.30
C SER A 191 -11.69 21.57 -4.74
N THR A 192 -11.76 22.18 -5.93
CA THR A 192 -10.62 22.87 -6.55
C THR A 192 -10.98 24.31 -6.92
N GLN A 193 -10.19 25.27 -6.43
CA GLN A 193 -10.34 26.68 -6.77
C GLN A 193 -9.40 27.04 -7.92
N ALA A 194 -9.82 26.71 -9.14
CA ALA A 194 -9.12 27.09 -10.37
C ALA A 194 -9.13 28.63 -10.60
N PRO A 195 -8.13 29.20 -11.29
CA PRO A 195 -8.17 30.60 -11.72
C PRO A 195 -9.37 30.89 -12.65
N PRO A 196 -9.88 32.14 -12.69
CA PRO A 196 -11.16 32.47 -13.32
C PRO A 196 -11.08 32.59 -14.86
N LEU A 197 -10.81 31.47 -15.54
CA LEU A 197 -10.90 31.34 -17.00
C LEU A 197 -12.29 30.89 -17.49
N VAL A 198 -13.13 30.33 -16.60
CA VAL A 198 -14.54 30.02 -16.89
C VAL A 198 -15.41 30.61 -15.78
N LYS A 199 -16.54 31.22 -16.16
CA LYS A 199 -17.45 31.93 -15.24
C LYS A 199 -18.43 30.99 -14.50
N SER A 200 -18.00 29.76 -14.26
CA SER A 200 -18.76 28.69 -13.59
C SER A 200 -18.33 28.54 -12.12
N ALA A 201 -19.14 27.82 -11.33
CA ALA A 201 -18.82 27.47 -9.94
C ALA A 201 -17.49 26.66 -9.84
N PRO A 202 -16.82 26.66 -8.68
CA PRO A 202 -15.64 25.82 -8.44
C PRO A 202 -15.96 24.34 -8.67
N SER A 203 -15.03 23.60 -9.27
CA SER A 203 -15.23 22.17 -9.54
C SER A 203 -15.05 21.38 -8.25
N ALA A 204 -16.14 20.71 -7.83
CA ALA A 204 -16.20 19.89 -6.63
C ALA A 204 -16.80 18.52 -6.95
N ALA A 205 -16.02 17.46 -6.72
CA ALA A 205 -16.40 16.07 -6.93
C ALA A 205 -16.54 15.35 -5.59
N LEU A 206 -17.67 14.67 -5.38
CA LEU A 206 -17.95 13.84 -4.22
C LEU A 206 -18.06 12.38 -4.66
N LEU A 207 -17.21 11.53 -4.09
CA LEU A 207 -17.28 10.07 -4.20
C LEU A 207 -17.78 9.50 -2.88
N ALA A 208 -18.94 8.85 -2.92
CA ALA A 208 -19.48 8.05 -1.82
C ALA A 208 -19.29 6.56 -2.10
N GLN A 209 -18.90 5.80 -1.07
CA GLN A 209 -18.72 4.36 -1.11
C GLN A 209 -19.39 3.75 0.14
N ILE A 210 -20.14 2.67 -0.06
CA ILE A 210 -20.74 1.86 1.00
C ILE A 210 -20.19 0.44 0.86
N SER A 211 -19.42 -0.02 1.83
CA SER A 211 -18.91 -1.39 1.89
C SER A 211 -19.67 -2.22 2.92
N HIS A 212 -20.01 -3.45 2.56
CA HIS A 212 -20.66 -4.44 3.41
C HIS A 212 -19.83 -5.73 3.41
N ASP A 213 -19.09 -5.97 4.48
CA ASP A 213 -18.22 -7.13 4.69
C ASP A 213 -18.80 -8.13 5.71
N THR A 214 -18.62 -9.42 5.43
CA THR A 214 -19.00 -10.53 6.31
C THR A 214 -17.89 -11.58 6.48
N GLY A 215 -16.72 -11.37 5.88
CA GLY A 215 -15.63 -12.35 5.77
C GLY A 215 -15.84 -13.39 4.67
N THR A 216 -17.05 -13.96 4.51
CA THR A 216 -17.35 -14.91 3.42
C THR A 216 -17.71 -14.22 2.11
N PHE A 217 -18.43 -13.10 2.17
CA PHE A 217 -18.65 -12.21 1.03
C PHE A 217 -18.46 -10.74 1.43
N SER A 218 -18.08 -9.93 0.45
CA SER A 218 -17.92 -8.49 0.57
C SER A 218 -18.52 -7.80 -0.66
N ASN A 219 -19.38 -6.81 -0.43
CA ASN A 219 -20.02 -6.02 -1.47
C ASN A 219 -19.66 -4.54 -1.28
N GLU A 220 -19.32 -3.84 -2.36
CA GLU A 220 -19.14 -2.39 -2.36
C GLU A 220 -20.09 -1.74 -3.37
N TYR A 221 -20.71 -0.64 -2.96
CA TYR A 221 -21.48 0.24 -3.83
C TYR A 221 -20.77 1.59 -3.88
N LEU A 222 -20.59 2.15 -5.08
CA LEU A 222 -19.91 3.41 -5.30
C LEU A 222 -20.83 4.37 -6.05
N PHE A 223 -20.71 5.66 -5.73
CA PHE A 223 -21.40 6.75 -6.41
C PHE A 223 -20.47 7.96 -6.51
N SER A 224 -20.25 8.51 -7.71
CA SER A 224 -19.49 9.75 -7.92
C SER A 224 -20.35 10.81 -8.58
N THR A 225 -20.39 12.02 -8.01
CA THR A 225 -21.21 13.13 -8.52
C THR A 225 -20.69 13.72 -9.83
N ASP A 226 -19.40 13.62 -10.11
CA ASP A 226 -18.71 14.25 -11.25
C ASP A 226 -19.30 13.79 -12.61
N ASN A 227 -19.47 12.48 -12.78
CA ASN A 227 -20.04 11.85 -13.97
C ASN A 227 -21.29 11.00 -13.65
N ALA A 228 -21.96 11.27 -12.52
CA ALA A 228 -23.06 10.45 -11.97
C ALA A 228 -22.78 8.92 -12.03
N LEU A 229 -21.53 8.54 -11.75
CA LEU A 229 -21.05 7.18 -11.93
C LEU A 229 -21.54 6.29 -10.78
N PHE A 230 -22.36 5.31 -11.10
CA PHE A 230 -22.72 4.22 -10.18
C PHE A 230 -21.75 3.05 -10.38
N GLY A 231 -21.29 2.47 -9.28
CA GLY A 231 -20.44 1.29 -9.27
C GLY A 231 -20.96 0.23 -8.30
N TRP A 232 -20.80 -1.03 -8.67
CA TRP A 232 -20.93 -2.18 -7.78
C TRP A 232 -19.68 -3.06 -7.89
N ARG A 233 -19.26 -3.62 -6.76
CA ARG A 233 -18.24 -4.66 -6.67
C ARG A 233 -18.73 -5.77 -5.75
N GLY A 234 -18.43 -7.00 -6.10
CA GLY A 234 -18.65 -8.17 -5.26
C GLY A 234 -17.41 -9.05 -5.20
N LEU A 235 -17.06 -9.53 -4.00
CA LEU A 235 -16.04 -10.54 -3.76
C LEU A 235 -16.64 -11.66 -2.91
N TRP A 236 -16.48 -12.90 -3.37
CA TRP A 236 -16.95 -14.11 -2.72
C TRP A 236 -15.77 -15.02 -2.42
N ASN A 237 -15.61 -15.39 -1.15
CA ASN A 237 -14.54 -16.27 -0.69
C ASN A 237 -15.02 -17.72 -0.62
N ILE A 238 -14.54 -18.55 -1.54
CA ILE A 238 -15.02 -19.91 -1.73
C ILE A 238 -14.54 -20.80 -0.58
N GLY A 239 -15.51 -21.44 0.06
CA GLY A 239 -15.31 -22.51 1.04
C GLY A 239 -15.12 -22.06 2.48
N LEU A 240 -14.93 -20.76 2.79
CA LEU A 240 -14.85 -20.29 4.19
C LEU A 240 -16.14 -20.59 4.95
N GLU A 241 -15.98 -21.17 6.14
CA GLU A 241 -17.09 -21.44 7.05
C GLU A 241 -17.20 -20.29 8.08
N PRO A 242 -18.35 -19.62 8.21
CA PRO A 242 -18.46 -18.37 8.96
C PRO A 242 -18.51 -18.60 10.47
N THR A 243 -17.35 -18.84 11.09
CA THR A 243 -17.20 -18.82 12.55
C THR A 243 -17.00 -17.38 13.03
N PRO A 244 -17.91 -16.81 13.85
CA PRO A 244 -17.81 -15.43 14.31
C PRO A 244 -16.55 -15.21 15.17
N GLY A 245 -15.78 -14.17 14.85
CA GLY A 245 -14.62 -13.73 15.65
C GLY A 245 -13.39 -14.65 15.64
N LYS A 246 -13.34 -15.69 14.81
CA LYS A 246 -12.14 -16.56 14.66
C LYS A 246 -11.70 -16.67 13.20
N ALA A 247 -10.45 -16.33 12.92
CA ALA A 247 -9.80 -16.66 11.64
C ALA A 247 -9.69 -18.19 11.48
N SER A 248 -9.88 -18.71 10.26
CA SER A 248 -9.76 -20.15 9.98
C SER A 248 -8.28 -20.57 9.93
N THR A 249 -7.70 -20.93 11.07
CA THR A 249 -6.26 -21.19 11.24
C THR A 249 -5.71 -22.40 10.49
N ASP A 250 -6.59 -23.32 10.08
CA ASP A 250 -6.21 -24.68 9.66
C ASP A 250 -6.29 -24.86 8.14
N ARG A 251 -6.63 -23.80 7.41
CA ARG A 251 -6.79 -23.82 5.95
C ARG A 251 -5.48 -23.48 5.25
N VAL A 252 -5.10 -24.32 4.29
CA VAL A 252 -3.86 -24.23 3.51
C VAL A 252 -3.99 -23.19 2.38
N SER A 253 -5.19 -23.00 1.82
CA SER A 253 -5.44 -22.06 0.72
C SER A 253 -6.81 -21.39 0.80
N LEU A 254 -6.92 -20.28 0.10
CA LEU A 254 -8.12 -19.48 -0.08
C LEU A 254 -8.27 -19.15 -1.57
N LEU A 255 -9.44 -19.48 -2.13
CA LEU A 255 -9.87 -19.10 -3.46
C LEU A 255 -10.99 -18.07 -3.35
N SER A 256 -10.78 -16.88 -3.92
CA SER A 256 -11.78 -15.81 -4.01
C SER A 256 -12.17 -15.59 -5.47
N ALA A 257 -13.45 -15.32 -5.71
CA ALA A 257 -13.99 -14.98 -7.02
C ALA A 257 -14.84 -13.69 -6.90
N GLY A 258 -14.75 -12.79 -7.88
CA GLY A 258 -15.46 -11.52 -7.82
C GLY A 258 -15.71 -10.88 -9.17
N ALA A 259 -16.45 -9.78 -9.13
CA ALA A 259 -16.76 -8.95 -10.28
C ALA A 259 -16.97 -7.50 -9.88
N GLU A 260 -16.83 -6.59 -10.84
CA GLU A 260 -17.26 -5.21 -10.74
C GLU A 260 -18.05 -4.78 -11.97
N ALA A 261 -18.99 -3.87 -11.75
CA ALA A 261 -19.79 -3.24 -12.79
C ALA A 261 -19.89 -1.74 -12.51
N TYR A 262 -19.64 -0.92 -13.52
CA TYR A 262 -19.77 0.53 -13.47
C TYR A 262 -20.74 1.00 -14.56
N TYR A 263 -21.55 2.00 -14.26
CA TYR A 263 -22.44 2.65 -15.21
C TYR A 263 -22.54 4.14 -14.92
N SER A 264 -22.25 4.97 -15.92
CA SER A 264 -22.58 6.39 -15.92
C SER A 264 -23.72 6.66 -16.91
N PRO A 265 -24.85 7.23 -16.46
CA PRO A 265 -25.87 7.75 -17.37
C PRO A 265 -25.38 8.96 -18.17
N ILE A 266 -24.54 9.82 -17.57
CA ILE A 266 -24.09 11.09 -18.17
C ILE A 266 -23.14 10.85 -19.35
N SER A 267 -22.10 10.03 -19.18
CA SER A 267 -21.21 9.66 -20.28
C SER A 267 -21.70 8.44 -21.08
N SER A 268 -22.81 7.82 -20.68
CA SER A 268 -23.35 6.57 -21.26
C SER A 268 -22.32 5.43 -21.35
N LEU A 269 -21.37 5.38 -20.39
CA LEU A 269 -20.32 4.36 -20.35
C LEU A 269 -20.69 3.22 -19.39
N VAL A 270 -20.38 2.00 -19.80
CA VAL A 270 -20.44 0.79 -18.97
C VAL A 270 -19.02 0.23 -18.82
N GLY A 271 -18.63 -0.09 -17.59
CA GLY A 271 -17.41 -0.83 -17.28
C GLY A 271 -17.76 -2.18 -16.65
N LEU A 272 -17.05 -3.24 -17.00
CA LEU A 272 -17.19 -4.57 -16.42
C LEU A 272 -15.81 -5.20 -16.26
N SER A 273 -15.53 -5.78 -15.09
CA SER A 273 -14.43 -6.75 -14.94
C SER A 273 -14.86 -7.92 -14.04
N THR A 274 -14.23 -9.07 -14.24
CA THR A 274 -14.33 -10.24 -13.38
C THR A 274 -12.94 -10.69 -12.98
N GLY A 275 -12.82 -11.37 -11.83
CA GLY A 275 -11.51 -11.83 -11.40
C GLY A 275 -11.54 -12.92 -10.34
N LEU A 276 -10.45 -13.68 -10.32
CA LEU A 276 -10.19 -14.80 -9.42
C LEU A 276 -8.85 -14.56 -8.70
N LYS A 277 -8.80 -14.80 -7.39
CA LYS A 277 -7.58 -14.73 -6.56
C LYS A 277 -7.42 -16.06 -5.82
N PHE A 278 -6.37 -16.82 -6.13
CA PHE A 278 -5.95 -17.99 -5.37
C PHE A 278 -4.73 -17.66 -4.52
N THR A 279 -4.76 -18.01 -3.24
CA THR A 279 -3.73 -17.63 -2.26
C THR A 279 -3.43 -18.79 -1.33
N THR A 280 -2.16 -18.96 -0.96
CA THR A 280 -1.75 -19.90 0.10
C THR A 280 -1.68 -19.18 1.44
N LEU A 281 -2.48 -19.64 2.41
CA LEU A 281 -2.59 -19.05 3.74
C LEU A 281 -1.39 -19.43 4.63
N PRO A 282 -1.11 -18.71 5.73
CA PRO A 282 0.04 -18.99 6.61
C PRO A 282 0.10 -20.42 7.17
N ALA A 283 -1.03 -21.14 7.25
CA ALA A 283 -1.05 -22.55 7.63
C ALA A 283 -0.30 -23.48 6.66
N ALA A 284 -0.21 -23.12 5.37
CA ALA A 284 0.53 -23.89 4.37
C ALA A 284 2.04 -23.90 4.60
N ALA A 285 2.57 -22.80 5.13
CA ALA A 285 4.01 -22.57 5.31
C ALA A 285 4.52 -22.97 6.71
N ARG A 286 3.61 -23.30 7.66
CA ARG A 286 3.99 -23.77 8.99
C ARG A 286 4.48 -25.22 8.92
N THR A 287 5.78 -25.41 9.13
CA THR A 287 6.33 -26.73 9.44
C THR A 287 5.67 -27.29 10.72
N PRO A 288 5.43 -28.60 10.81
CA PRO A 288 4.75 -29.19 11.96
C PRO A 288 5.67 -29.20 13.19
N SER A 289 5.55 -28.16 14.02
CA SER A 289 6.11 -28.14 15.38
C SER A 289 5.48 -29.27 16.21
N SER A 290 6.30 -30.17 16.73
CA SER A 290 5.88 -31.43 17.36
C SER A 290 5.27 -31.24 18.76
N SER A 291 4.04 -30.71 18.84
CA SER A 291 3.37 -30.42 20.12
C SER A 291 1.84 -30.55 20.11
N SER A 292 1.23 -31.29 19.17
CA SER A 292 -0.20 -31.61 19.19
C SER A 292 -0.48 -33.06 18.75
N SER A 293 -0.85 -33.91 19.71
CA SER A 293 -1.08 -35.35 19.49
C SER A 293 -2.51 -35.64 19.00
N SER A 294 -2.75 -35.46 17.70
CA SER A 294 -4.00 -35.84 17.02
C SER A 294 -3.74 -36.89 15.92
N PRO A 295 -3.97 -38.20 16.17
CA PRO A 295 -3.74 -39.24 15.17
C PRO A 295 -4.91 -39.31 14.19
N GLY A 296 -4.68 -38.96 12.91
CA GLY A 296 -5.71 -39.15 11.87
C GLY A 296 -5.41 -38.53 10.50
N SER A 297 -4.68 -37.42 10.45
CA SER A 297 -4.33 -36.75 9.19
C SER A 297 -2.91 -36.21 9.20
N THR A 298 -2.13 -36.59 8.18
CA THR A 298 -0.79 -36.03 7.90
C THR A 298 -0.93 -34.95 6.82
N PRO A 299 -0.87 -33.65 7.16
CA PRO A 299 -0.89 -32.60 6.15
C PRO A 299 0.51 -32.49 5.56
N ASN A 300 0.74 -33.16 4.43
CA ASN A 300 1.96 -32.96 3.65
C ASN A 300 2.02 -31.47 3.22
N PRO A 301 3.12 -30.73 3.49
CA PRO A 301 3.19 -29.31 3.14
C PRO A 301 3.17 -29.14 1.61
N ILE A 302 2.06 -28.59 1.11
CA ILE A 302 1.78 -28.52 -0.34
C ILE A 302 2.67 -27.48 -1.06
N SER A 303 3.21 -26.49 -0.33
CA SER A 303 4.20 -25.54 -0.83
C SER A 303 5.21 -25.20 0.25
N SER A 304 6.48 -25.06 -0.11
CA SER A 304 7.54 -24.57 0.78
C SER A 304 7.59 -23.04 0.91
N PHE A 305 6.84 -22.30 0.08
CA PHE A 305 6.76 -20.84 0.11
C PHE A 305 5.35 -20.32 -0.17
N PRO A 306 4.95 -19.17 0.42
CA PRO A 306 3.69 -18.51 0.10
C PRO A 306 3.64 -17.98 -1.34
N TYR A 307 2.51 -18.16 -2.02
CA TYR A 307 2.23 -17.51 -3.30
C TYR A 307 0.77 -17.07 -3.44
N THR A 308 0.56 -16.13 -4.37
CA THR A 308 -0.71 -15.57 -4.80
C THR A 308 -0.77 -15.60 -6.33
N LEU A 309 -1.87 -16.12 -6.88
CA LEU A 309 -2.19 -16.10 -8.30
C LEU A 309 -3.50 -15.33 -8.48
N THR A 310 -3.46 -14.22 -9.22
CA THR A 310 -4.64 -13.41 -9.54
C THR A 310 -4.87 -13.42 -11.05
N LEU A 311 -6.11 -13.64 -11.48
CA LEU A 311 -6.56 -13.54 -12.86
C LEU A 311 -7.66 -12.47 -12.94
N THR A 312 -7.53 -11.51 -13.84
CA THR A 312 -8.56 -10.49 -14.13
C THR A 312 -8.91 -10.48 -15.62
N LEU A 313 -10.20 -10.30 -15.90
CA LEU A 313 -10.77 -10.25 -17.25
C LEU A 313 -11.67 -9.03 -17.38
N THR A 314 -11.45 -8.22 -18.41
CA THR A 314 -12.28 -7.07 -18.77
C THR A 314 -13.00 -7.38 -20.09
N PRO A 315 -14.19 -8.02 -20.05
CA PRO A 315 -14.81 -8.60 -21.24
C PRO A 315 -15.22 -7.57 -22.30
N LEU A 316 -15.39 -6.30 -21.92
CA LEU A 316 -15.74 -5.21 -22.85
C LEU A 316 -14.55 -4.71 -23.68
N THR A 317 -13.31 -4.85 -23.19
CA THR A 317 -12.08 -4.38 -23.84
C THR A 317 -11.17 -5.52 -24.30
N GLY A 318 -11.55 -6.78 -24.02
CA GLY A 318 -10.79 -7.97 -24.40
C GLY A 318 -9.50 -8.17 -23.61
N SER A 319 -9.26 -7.38 -22.56
CA SER A 319 -8.03 -7.46 -21.76
C SER A 319 -8.13 -8.54 -20.68
N LEU A 320 -7.12 -9.41 -20.65
CA LEU A 320 -6.89 -10.47 -19.69
C LEU A 320 -5.55 -10.17 -18.99
N SER A 321 -5.48 -10.27 -17.66
CA SER A 321 -4.19 -10.21 -16.97
C SER A 321 -4.07 -11.27 -15.88
N THR A 322 -2.92 -11.94 -15.86
CA THR A 322 -2.53 -12.94 -14.87
C THR A 322 -1.35 -12.39 -14.09
N THR A 323 -1.45 -12.33 -12.76
CA THR A 323 -0.30 -12.04 -11.88
C THR A 323 0.03 -13.26 -11.05
N TYR A 324 1.31 -13.64 -11.01
CA TYR A 324 1.85 -14.62 -10.10
C TYR A 324 2.88 -13.95 -9.18
N SER A 325 2.63 -14.00 -7.87
CA SER A 325 3.46 -13.36 -6.84
C SER A 325 3.86 -14.39 -5.79
N ALA A 326 5.13 -14.45 -5.38
CA ALA A 326 5.65 -15.48 -4.47
C ALA A 326 6.73 -14.96 -3.51
N ARG A 327 6.64 -15.33 -2.23
CA ARG A 327 7.59 -14.95 -1.16
C ARG A 327 8.62 -16.05 -0.93
N ALA A 328 9.68 -16.06 -1.74
CA ALA A 328 10.73 -17.07 -1.70
C ALA A 328 11.59 -17.02 -0.41
N SER A 329 11.62 -15.89 0.31
CA SER A 329 12.14 -15.84 1.69
C SER A 329 11.43 -14.76 2.53
N PRO A 330 11.60 -14.74 3.87
CA PRO A 330 11.03 -13.68 4.71
C PRO A 330 11.40 -12.25 4.27
N ASN A 331 12.56 -12.09 3.61
CA ASN A 331 13.10 -10.81 3.15
C ASN A 331 13.17 -10.69 1.62
N LEU A 332 12.58 -11.60 0.85
CA LEU A 332 12.64 -11.58 -0.61
C LEU A 332 11.37 -12.15 -1.24
N ALA A 333 10.76 -11.36 -2.14
CA ALA A 333 9.61 -11.77 -2.91
C ALA A 333 9.73 -11.39 -4.39
N PHE A 334 9.06 -12.15 -5.24
CA PHE A 334 8.98 -11.98 -6.68
C PHE A 334 7.54 -11.73 -7.09
N SER A 335 7.33 -10.98 -8.16
CA SER A 335 6.05 -10.96 -8.87
C SER A 335 6.26 -10.89 -10.38
N SER A 336 5.37 -11.51 -11.13
CA SER A 336 5.31 -11.47 -12.58
C SER A 336 3.88 -11.20 -13.01
N ARG A 337 3.68 -10.16 -13.82
CA ARG A 337 2.40 -9.83 -14.45
C ARG A 337 2.51 -10.10 -15.95
N PHE A 338 1.57 -10.91 -16.43
CA PHE A 338 1.30 -11.08 -17.85
C PHE A 338 -0.02 -10.37 -18.17
N GLY A 339 0.00 -9.50 -19.18
CA GLY A 339 -1.17 -8.91 -19.81
C GLY A 339 -1.32 -9.45 -21.22
N PHE A 340 -2.55 -9.71 -21.65
CA PHE A 340 -2.88 -10.10 -23.01
C PHE A 340 -4.19 -9.45 -23.45
N ASN A 341 -4.22 -8.88 -24.65
CA ASN A 341 -5.43 -8.31 -25.23
C ASN A 341 -5.92 -9.20 -26.38
N VAL A 342 -7.09 -9.81 -26.19
CA VAL A 342 -7.72 -10.75 -27.14
C VAL A 342 -8.07 -10.07 -28.47
N TYR A 343 -8.28 -8.75 -28.50
CA TYR A 343 -8.63 -8.02 -29.72
C TYR A 343 -7.40 -7.51 -30.52
N SER A 344 -6.33 -7.07 -29.85
CA SER A 344 -5.10 -6.63 -30.53
C SER A 344 -4.03 -7.72 -30.68
N TRP A 345 -4.20 -8.87 -30.00
CA TRP A 345 -3.19 -9.92 -29.83
C TRP A 345 -1.88 -9.44 -29.19
N GLU A 346 -1.93 -8.26 -28.56
CA GLU A 346 -0.82 -7.66 -27.84
C GLU A 346 -0.58 -8.39 -26.52
N SER A 347 0.68 -8.61 -26.19
CA SER A 347 1.11 -9.21 -24.92
C SER A 347 2.13 -8.30 -24.23
N GLU A 348 1.95 -8.17 -22.92
CA GLU A 348 2.77 -7.37 -22.03
C GLU A 348 3.29 -8.29 -20.92
N MET A 349 4.59 -8.36 -20.71
CA MET A 349 5.20 -9.04 -19.56
C MET A 349 6.01 -8.04 -18.74
N VAL A 350 5.74 -8.01 -17.44
CA VAL A 350 6.50 -7.24 -16.45
C VAL A 350 6.88 -8.19 -15.32
N ALA A 351 8.16 -8.22 -14.96
CA ALA A 351 8.66 -8.98 -13.83
C ALA A 351 9.26 -8.02 -12.79
N GLY A 352 9.17 -8.37 -11.51
CA GLY A 352 9.80 -7.60 -10.46
C GLY A 352 10.20 -8.44 -9.25
N CYS A 353 11.09 -7.87 -8.44
CA CYS A 353 11.45 -8.41 -7.13
C CYS A 353 11.56 -7.29 -6.09
N GLU A 354 11.31 -7.67 -4.83
CA GLU A 354 11.70 -6.88 -3.67
C GLU A 354 12.70 -7.65 -2.81
N ILE A 355 13.66 -6.91 -2.25
CA ILE A 355 14.74 -7.45 -1.41
C ILE A 355 14.90 -6.54 -0.19
N TRP A 356 14.47 -7.04 0.96
CA TRP A 356 14.64 -6.41 2.25
C TRP A 356 16.06 -6.64 2.79
N ARG A 357 16.69 -5.58 3.30
CA ARG A 357 18.05 -5.60 3.83
C ARG A 357 18.07 -4.87 5.18
N LYS A 358 18.38 -5.63 6.23
CA LYS A 358 18.84 -5.07 7.52
C LYS A 358 20.12 -4.28 7.27
N SER A 359 20.30 -3.15 7.95
CA SER A 359 21.61 -2.53 8.04
C SER A 359 22.52 -3.40 8.91
N PRO A 360 23.83 -3.51 8.64
CA PRO A 360 24.77 -3.99 9.64
C PRO A 360 24.87 -2.94 10.75
N ARG A 361 23.96 -3.03 11.75
CA ARG A 361 23.97 -2.18 12.94
C ARG A 361 25.29 -2.41 13.69
N THR A 362 26.20 -1.45 13.61
CA THR A 362 27.36 -1.39 14.51
C THR A 362 26.83 -1.33 15.95
N GLU A 363 27.14 -2.34 16.75
CA GLU A 363 26.77 -2.35 18.17
C GLU A 363 27.46 -1.17 18.87
N SER A 364 26.67 -0.25 19.43
CA SER A 364 27.16 1.05 19.89
C SER A 364 27.08 1.22 21.41
N VAL A 365 27.40 0.16 22.18
CA VAL A 365 27.52 0.19 23.65
C VAL A 365 28.64 -0.72 24.18
N GLU A 366 29.85 -0.58 23.63
CA GLU A 366 31.08 -0.68 24.43
C GLU A 366 31.94 0.56 24.11
N VAL A 367 32.91 0.90 24.97
CA VAL A 367 33.65 2.18 24.90
C VAL A 367 34.46 2.26 23.61
N ASP A 368 34.35 3.38 22.88
CA ASP A 368 35.10 3.68 21.65
C ASP A 368 36.60 3.96 21.94
N ASP A 369 37.30 2.90 22.34
CA ASP A 369 38.76 2.81 22.29
C ASP A 369 39.17 2.66 20.81
N GLY A 370 39.40 3.80 20.15
CA GLY A 370 39.52 3.97 18.68
C GLY A 370 40.64 3.21 17.95
N LEU A 371 41.13 2.11 18.53
CA LEU A 371 42.09 1.15 17.98
C LEU A 371 41.40 0.01 17.22
N GLU A 372 40.07 -0.09 17.22
CA GLU A 372 39.23 -1.03 16.43
C GLU A 372 39.79 -1.28 15.01
N TRP A 373 40.05 -0.21 14.25
CA TRP A 373 40.54 -0.28 12.88
C TRP A 373 41.95 -0.91 12.79
N ALA A 374 42.80 -0.68 13.78
CA ALA A 374 44.14 -1.25 13.87
C ALA A 374 44.09 -2.73 14.28
N ARG A 375 43.23 -3.10 15.25
CA ARG A 375 42.99 -4.51 15.64
C ARG A 375 42.51 -5.33 14.44
N ARG A 376 41.59 -4.76 13.63
CA ARG A 376 41.10 -5.34 12.36
C ARG A 376 42.20 -5.48 11.29
N LYS A 377 43.18 -4.55 11.27
CA LYS A 377 44.33 -4.57 10.34
C LYS A 377 45.45 -5.54 10.76
N MET A 378 45.51 -5.91 12.04
CA MET A 378 46.49 -6.88 12.59
C MET A 378 45.98 -8.33 12.63
N GLY A 379 44.76 -8.62 12.18
CA GLY A 379 44.24 -9.98 12.01
C GLY A 379 43.79 -10.72 13.29
N ILE A 380 43.96 -10.10 14.47
CA ILE A 380 43.74 -10.67 15.81
C ILE A 380 42.27 -11.11 16.06
N VAL A 381 41.33 -10.61 15.26
CA VAL A 381 39.87 -10.83 15.43
C VAL A 381 39.45 -12.30 15.29
N LYS A 382 40.27 -13.15 14.65
CA LYS A 382 39.85 -14.51 14.28
C LYS A 382 39.70 -15.48 15.46
N ASP A 383 40.52 -15.33 16.50
CA ASP A 383 40.57 -16.29 17.61
C ASP A 383 39.59 -15.90 18.73
N LEU A 384 39.49 -14.61 19.05
CA LEU A 384 38.51 -14.08 20.02
C LEU A 384 37.05 -14.33 19.60
N ALA A 385 36.79 -14.39 18.28
CA ALA A 385 35.48 -14.77 17.78
C ALA A 385 35.10 -16.22 18.13
N ALA A 386 36.08 -17.14 18.20
CA ALA A 386 35.83 -18.53 18.58
C ALA A 386 35.51 -18.68 20.07
N GLU A 387 36.17 -17.93 20.96
CA GLU A 387 35.86 -17.91 22.40
C GLU A 387 34.53 -17.20 22.72
N LYS A 388 34.15 -16.16 21.97
CA LYS A 388 32.82 -15.52 22.15
C LYS A 388 31.68 -16.47 21.75
N ILE A 389 31.88 -17.36 20.77
CA ILE A 389 30.89 -18.37 20.37
C ILE A 389 30.69 -19.45 21.46
N SER A 390 31.74 -19.86 22.19
CA SER A 390 31.58 -20.86 23.25
C SER A 390 30.86 -20.28 24.48
N SER A 391 31.16 -19.04 24.89
CA SER A 391 30.54 -18.42 26.07
C SER A 391 29.05 -18.10 25.89
N LEU A 392 28.59 -17.71 24.70
CA LEU A 392 27.16 -17.50 24.42
C LEU A 392 26.29 -18.76 24.52
N SER A 393 26.89 -19.97 24.55
CA SER A 393 26.13 -21.22 24.72
C SER A 393 25.57 -21.45 26.13
N SER A 394 25.95 -20.63 27.11
CA SER A 394 25.74 -20.89 28.55
C SER A 394 24.66 -20.03 29.23
N SER A 395 24.14 -18.99 28.57
CA SER A 395 23.23 -18.00 29.19
C SER A 395 21.78 -18.16 28.73
N ASN A 396 20.95 -18.80 29.55
CA ASN A 396 19.50 -18.84 29.37
C ASN A 396 18.88 -17.44 29.66
N SER A 397 18.67 -16.64 28.61
CA SER A 397 17.81 -15.45 28.65
C SER A 397 16.49 -15.73 27.93
N SER A 398 15.41 -15.89 28.70
CA SER A 398 14.07 -16.18 28.18
C SER A 398 13.34 -14.92 27.69
N GLN A 399 12.62 -15.07 26.57
CA GLN A 399 11.51 -14.21 26.11
C GLN A 399 11.84 -12.76 25.69
N ALA A 400 12.21 -12.60 24.42
CA ALA A 400 11.48 -11.77 23.47
C ALA A 400 11.80 -12.24 22.03
N VAL A 401 10.82 -12.24 21.12
CA VAL A 401 11.06 -12.43 19.68
C VAL A 401 10.73 -11.10 19.00
N GLU A 402 11.68 -10.18 18.98
CA GLU A 402 11.59 -9.01 18.10
C GLU A 402 11.83 -9.49 16.65
N GLU A 403 10.85 -9.31 15.75
CA GLU A 403 11.01 -9.65 14.34
C GLU A 403 11.87 -8.61 13.61
N ASP A 404 13.19 -8.69 13.83
CA ASP A 404 14.26 -7.86 13.24
C ASP A 404 13.82 -6.94 12.07
N GLU A 405 13.67 -5.64 12.37
CA GLU A 405 13.32 -4.65 11.36
C GLU A 405 14.35 -4.57 10.21
N GLY A 406 13.86 -4.41 8.99
CA GLY A 406 14.71 -4.17 7.82
C GLY A 406 14.86 -2.68 7.57
N ASP A 407 16.03 -2.09 7.86
CA ASP A 407 16.31 -0.66 7.65
C ASP A 407 16.19 -0.18 6.19
N SER A 408 16.17 -1.10 5.23
CA SER A 408 16.00 -0.77 3.82
C SER A 408 15.36 -1.88 2.98
N VAL A 409 14.78 -1.47 1.85
CA VAL A 409 14.28 -2.33 0.78
C VAL A 409 14.88 -1.88 -0.55
N ILE A 410 15.09 -2.84 -1.46
CA ILE A 410 15.36 -2.60 -2.87
C ILE A 410 14.21 -3.22 -3.67
N LYS A 411 13.62 -2.47 -4.60
CA LYS A 411 12.63 -2.97 -5.57
C LYS A 411 13.21 -2.84 -6.98
N ILE A 412 12.96 -3.84 -7.81
CA ILE A 412 13.41 -3.88 -9.20
C ILE A 412 12.20 -4.29 -10.05
N ARG A 413 11.95 -3.56 -11.15
CA ARG A 413 10.98 -3.86 -12.21
C ARG A 413 11.74 -4.01 -13.52
N VAL A 414 11.39 -5.01 -14.33
CA VAL A 414 11.89 -5.21 -15.69
C VAL A 414 10.70 -5.44 -16.62
N ASP A 415 10.61 -4.60 -17.65
CA ASP A 415 9.56 -4.64 -18.66
C ASP A 415 10.03 -5.44 -19.88
N GLN A 416 9.10 -6.03 -20.64
CA GLN A 416 9.34 -6.69 -21.94
C GLN A 416 10.13 -5.82 -22.95
N SER A 417 10.06 -4.48 -22.83
CA SER A 417 10.84 -3.53 -23.64
C SER A 417 12.30 -3.35 -23.19
N TRP A 418 12.78 -4.16 -22.24
CA TRP A 418 14.08 -4.02 -21.55
C TRP A 418 14.25 -2.69 -20.79
N ASN A 419 13.14 -2.05 -20.42
CA ASN A 419 13.15 -0.96 -19.46
C ASN A 419 13.33 -1.55 -18.05
N VAL A 420 14.19 -0.94 -17.25
CA VAL A 420 14.46 -1.33 -15.87
C VAL A 420 14.18 -0.15 -14.95
N ARG A 421 13.38 -0.37 -13.90
CA ARG A 421 13.23 0.58 -12.80
C ARG A 421 13.83 -0.01 -11.55
N LEU A 422 14.57 0.79 -10.79
CA LEU A 422 15.13 0.43 -9.50
C LEU A 422 14.74 1.49 -8.47
N LEU A 423 14.25 1.04 -7.31
CA LEU A 423 13.91 1.89 -6.17
C LEU A 423 14.64 1.36 -4.94
N TRP A 424 15.21 2.25 -4.15
CA TRP A 424 15.71 1.98 -2.81
C TRP A 424 14.93 2.86 -1.83
N GLU A 425 14.25 2.24 -0.87
CA GLU A 425 13.57 2.94 0.22
C GLU A 425 14.25 2.53 1.54
N GLY A 426 14.62 3.47 2.40
CA GLY A 426 15.39 3.16 3.61
C GLY A 426 15.42 4.27 4.65
N ARG A 427 15.73 3.89 5.89
CA ARG A 427 15.87 4.81 7.04
C ARG A 427 17.29 5.35 7.17
N VAL A 428 17.42 6.65 7.42
CA VAL A 428 18.66 7.36 7.73
C VAL A 428 18.44 8.23 8.96
N LYS A 429 18.72 7.67 10.15
CA LYS A 429 18.33 8.25 11.46
C LYS A 429 16.80 8.44 11.52
N SER A 430 16.31 9.67 11.69
CA SER A 430 14.89 10.03 11.62
C SER A 430 14.39 10.36 10.21
N LEU A 431 15.26 10.37 9.19
CA LEU A 431 14.85 10.61 7.81
C LEU A 431 14.47 9.29 7.14
N LEU A 432 13.45 9.34 6.29
CA LEU A 432 13.05 8.25 5.42
C LEU A 432 13.37 8.67 3.98
N VAL A 433 14.16 7.86 3.27
CA VAL A 433 14.72 8.22 1.96
C VAL A 433 14.27 7.22 0.91
N THR A 434 13.69 7.72 -0.18
CA THR A 434 13.28 6.98 -1.37
C THR A 434 14.11 7.47 -2.56
N ALA A 435 15.14 6.73 -2.95
CA ALA A 435 15.95 7.01 -4.13
C ALA A 435 15.53 6.10 -5.28
N GLY A 436 15.45 6.63 -6.51
CA GLY A 436 14.96 5.87 -7.65
C GLY A 436 15.66 6.21 -8.96
N VAL A 437 15.72 5.21 -9.84
CA VAL A 437 16.36 5.27 -11.17
C VAL A 437 15.48 4.55 -12.18
N SER A 438 15.30 5.15 -13.36
CA SER A 438 14.72 4.50 -14.54
C SER A 438 15.70 4.49 -15.71
N LEU A 439 15.89 3.29 -16.27
CA LEU A 439 16.78 2.97 -17.38
C LEU A 439 15.96 2.34 -18.52
N GLY A 440 16.29 2.63 -19.78
CA GLY A 440 15.60 2.01 -20.91
C GLY A 440 16.19 2.35 -22.28
N PRO A 441 16.04 1.45 -23.28
CA PRO A 441 16.49 1.69 -24.66
C PRO A 441 15.49 2.52 -25.50
N GLY A 442 14.27 2.76 -25.00
CA GLY A 442 13.23 3.56 -25.66
C GLY A 442 12.47 4.45 -24.68
N SER A 443 11.55 5.28 -25.18
CA SER A 443 10.74 6.17 -24.34
C SER A 443 9.70 5.38 -23.53
N PHE A 444 9.59 5.65 -22.22
CA PHE A 444 8.46 5.14 -21.43
C PHE A 444 7.13 5.75 -21.89
N THR A 445 6.16 4.91 -22.27
CA THR A 445 4.74 5.31 -22.28
C THR A 445 4.26 5.47 -20.85
N ALA A 446 3.88 6.70 -20.47
CA ALA A 446 3.36 7.01 -19.14
C ALA A 446 1.90 6.55 -18.97
N LEU A 447 1.65 5.24 -19.01
CA LEU A 447 0.36 4.61 -18.70
C LEU A 447 0.08 4.57 -17.19
N SER A 448 0.22 5.72 -16.54
CA SER A 448 -0.09 5.96 -15.13
C SER A 448 -0.58 7.40 -14.97
N GLY A 449 -1.75 7.68 -15.54
CA GLY A 449 -2.36 9.01 -15.52
C GLY A 449 -2.87 9.40 -14.13
N SER A 450 -2.02 10.05 -13.33
CA SER A 450 -2.51 11.12 -12.47
C SER A 450 -3.04 12.27 -13.35
N PRO A 451 -4.07 13.02 -12.92
CA PRO A 451 -4.67 14.04 -13.76
C PRO A 451 -3.70 15.21 -13.98
N SER A 452 -3.23 15.36 -15.23
CA SER A 452 -2.42 16.51 -15.62
C SER A 452 -3.27 17.79 -15.62
N SER A 453 -2.85 18.79 -14.85
CA SER A 453 -3.52 20.08 -14.75
C SER A 453 -3.65 20.75 -16.14
N PRO A 454 -4.85 21.19 -16.57
CA PRO A 454 -5.08 21.61 -17.95
C PRO A 454 -4.52 23.00 -18.24
N THR A 455 -3.29 23.08 -18.76
CA THR A 455 -2.71 24.30 -19.35
C THR A 455 -3.14 24.45 -20.82
N SER A 456 -4.36 24.93 -21.05
CA SER A 456 -4.95 25.10 -22.39
C SER A 456 -4.65 26.48 -23.01
N SER A 457 -3.45 26.65 -23.56
CA SER A 457 -3.11 27.81 -24.41
C SER A 457 -3.60 27.62 -25.85
N SER A 458 -4.85 27.98 -26.13
CA SER A 458 -5.43 27.89 -27.48
C SER A 458 -5.01 29.07 -28.37
N ALA A 459 -4.50 28.75 -29.57
CA ALA A 459 -4.35 29.68 -30.69
C ALA A 459 -5.20 29.19 -31.87
N PRO A 460 -5.80 30.07 -32.69
CA PRO A 460 -6.88 29.71 -33.61
C PRO A 460 -6.38 29.03 -34.90
N VAL A 461 -7.21 28.12 -35.42
CA VAL A 461 -7.01 27.49 -36.73
C VAL A 461 -7.49 28.42 -37.84
N THR A 462 -6.61 28.80 -38.77
CA THR A 462 -6.97 29.57 -39.98
C THR A 462 -6.72 28.77 -41.24
N ALA A 463 -7.76 28.65 -42.07
CA ALA A 463 -7.80 28.34 -43.51
C ALA A 463 -6.63 27.54 -44.15
N ALA A 464 -6.96 26.37 -44.72
CA ALA A 464 -6.04 25.64 -45.59
C ALA A 464 -5.72 26.45 -46.86
N GLY A 465 -4.43 26.65 -47.13
CA GLY A 465 -3.91 27.20 -48.39
C GLY A 465 -2.99 26.17 -49.07
N THR A 466 -3.24 25.88 -50.35
CA THR A 466 -2.41 24.97 -51.14
C THR A 466 -1.07 25.61 -51.51
N GLY A 467 0.05 24.99 -51.11
CA GLY A 467 1.39 25.45 -51.46
C GLY A 467 2.39 24.30 -51.51
N SER A 468 2.98 24.07 -52.68
CA SER A 468 3.96 23.01 -52.91
C SER A 468 5.37 23.58 -53.07
N SER A 469 6.31 23.22 -52.19
CA SER A 469 7.75 23.34 -52.50
C SER A 469 8.68 22.52 -51.59
N GLN A 470 9.56 21.78 -52.26
CA GLN A 470 10.99 21.59 -51.99
C GLN A 470 11.51 21.04 -50.64
N SER A 471 12.40 20.06 -50.80
CA SER A 471 13.34 19.54 -49.80
C SER A 471 14.36 20.58 -49.32
N SER A 472 14.66 20.57 -48.03
CA SER A 472 15.98 20.96 -47.50
C SER A 472 16.41 19.98 -46.41
N GLY A 473 17.70 19.67 -46.32
CA GLY A 473 18.23 18.67 -45.40
C GLY A 473 18.51 19.25 -44.02
N GLY A 474 17.82 18.75 -42.99
CA GLY A 474 18.18 18.95 -41.59
C GLY A 474 18.97 17.74 -41.08
N GLY A 475 20.17 17.96 -40.54
CA GLY A 475 21.00 16.89 -40.00
C GLY A 475 20.39 16.25 -38.75
N ALA A 476 20.46 14.91 -38.64
CA ALA A 476 20.02 14.22 -37.44
C ALA A 476 20.85 14.65 -36.22
N PRO A 477 20.23 15.04 -35.09
CA PRO A 477 20.97 15.34 -33.87
C PRO A 477 21.60 14.04 -33.34
N THR A 478 22.92 13.94 -33.36
CA THR A 478 23.68 12.77 -32.89
C THR A 478 23.81 12.74 -31.37
N SER A 479 22.70 12.98 -30.66
CA SER A 479 22.58 12.66 -29.24
C SER A 479 22.76 11.16 -29.05
N ARG A 480 23.85 10.76 -28.38
CA ARG A 480 24.01 9.39 -27.89
C ARG A 480 22.75 8.98 -27.11
N PRO A 481 22.23 7.75 -27.26
CA PRO A 481 21.06 7.31 -26.51
C PRO A 481 21.36 7.41 -25.01
N SER A 482 20.64 8.31 -24.32
CA SER A 482 20.72 8.40 -22.87
C SER A 482 19.92 7.24 -22.29
N TYR A 483 20.62 6.17 -21.93
CA TYR A 483 20.03 5.03 -21.21
C TYR A 483 19.40 5.45 -19.87
N TRP A 484 19.84 6.58 -19.30
CA TRP A 484 19.26 7.23 -18.13
C TRP A 484 18.12 8.16 -18.55
N GLN A 485 16.91 7.95 -18.02
CA GLN A 485 15.75 8.80 -18.30
C GLN A 485 15.17 9.48 -17.06
N GLY A 486 15.26 8.85 -15.88
CA GLY A 486 14.86 9.45 -14.62
C GLY A 486 15.80 9.05 -13.48
N VAL A 487 16.21 10.02 -12.66
CA VAL A 487 16.96 9.81 -11.42
C VAL A 487 16.49 10.84 -10.40
N GLY A 488 15.98 10.39 -9.26
CA GLY A 488 15.46 11.27 -8.23
C GLY A 488 15.51 10.68 -6.83
N VAL A 489 15.23 11.54 -5.85
CA VAL A 489 15.29 11.23 -4.43
C VAL A 489 14.17 11.99 -3.73
N SER A 490 13.23 11.29 -3.10
CA SER A 490 12.33 11.88 -2.12
C SER A 490 12.87 11.61 -0.71
N ILE A 491 12.92 12.65 0.12
CA ILE A 491 13.27 12.57 1.54
C ILE A 491 12.02 12.98 2.33
N LEU A 492 11.58 12.15 3.27
CA LEU A 492 10.46 12.45 4.15
C LEU A 492 10.92 12.51 5.61
N TYR A 493 10.47 13.54 6.31
CA TYR A 493 10.63 13.73 7.75
C TYR A 493 9.29 14.09 8.37
N SER A 494 8.95 13.44 9.47
CA SER A 494 7.74 13.67 10.26
C SER A 494 8.08 13.77 11.75
N SER A 495 7.60 14.83 12.41
CA SER A 495 7.62 15.01 13.88
C SER A 495 6.22 14.85 14.46
#